data_AF-A0A183NA65-F1
#
_entry.id   AF-A0A183NA65-F1
#
_cell.length_a   1.000
_cell.length_b   1.000
_cell.length_c   1.000
_cell.angle_alpha   90.00
_cell.angle_beta   90.00
_cell.angle_gamma   90.00
#
_symmetry.space_group_name_H-M   'P 1'
#
loop_
_entity.id
_entity.type
_entity.pdbx_description
1 polymer ?
#
loop_
_entity_poly.entity_id
_entity_poly.type
_entity_poly.pdbx_seq_one_letter_code
_entity_poly.pdbx_strand_id
1 'polypeptide(L)'
;MDTAVRAQLFIDILNLSVNLRLSGCVQITDDRINDIISEIRNLLNSLEPSPVTDHITVHFKNTLNYIRYEQQTTTAVSDSVSVSVDNDPNVQSLSSKLFASVQL
;
A
#
# COMPACT_ATOMS: atom_id res chain seq x y z
N MET A 1 17.60 15.60 -14.35
CA MET A 1 16.70 15.79 -13.18
C MET A 1 17.40 15.16 -11.99
N ASP A 2 17.48 15.87 -10.86
CA ASP A 2 18.14 15.34 -9.66
C ASP A 2 17.41 14.10 -9.12
N THR A 3 18.16 13.02 -8.90
CA THR A 3 17.64 11.72 -8.45
C THR A 3 17.03 11.83 -7.06
N ALA A 4 17.57 12.71 -6.20
CA ALA A 4 17.05 12.92 -4.85
C ALA A 4 15.67 13.60 -4.89
N VAL A 5 15.54 14.65 -5.72
CA VAL A 5 14.25 15.31 -5.97
C VAL A 5 13.23 14.34 -6.57
N ARG A 6 13.67 13.46 -7.48
CA ARG A 6 12.80 12.42 -8.04
C ARG A 6 12.32 11.47 -6.95
N ALA A 7 13.20 10.93 -6.10
CA ALA A 7 12.83 10.04 -5.00
C ALA A 7 11.83 10.70 -4.05
N GLN A 8 12.05 11.97 -3.68
CA GLN A 8 11.13 12.73 -2.85
C GLN A 8 9.73 12.84 -3.49
N LEU A 9 9.68 13.19 -4.78
CA LEU A 9 8.41 13.32 -5.50
C LEU A 9 7.65 11.98 -5.57
N PHE A 10 8.35 10.87 -5.81
CA PHE A 10 7.73 9.55 -5.81
C PHE A 10 7.14 9.17 -4.45
N ILE A 11 7.79 9.56 -3.36
CA ILE A 11 7.27 9.36 -2.01
C ILE A 11 6.00 10.19 -1.77
N ASP A 12 5.95 11.43 -2.26
CA ASP A 12 4.74 12.26 -2.16
C ASP A 12 3.59 11.66 -2.98
N ILE A 13 3.88 11.14 -4.17
CA ILE A 13 2.91 10.40 -5.00
C ILE A 13 2.43 9.13 -4.30
N LEU A 14 3.33 8.40 -3.61
CA LEU A 14 2.96 7.23 -2.81
C LEU A 14 1.97 7.61 -1.71
N ASN A 15 2.27 8.66 -0.94
CA ASN A 15 1.37 9.15 0.12
C ASN A 15 -0.01 9.54 -0.43
N LEU A 16 -0.06 10.26 -1.56
CA LEU A 16 -1.33 10.60 -2.21
C LEU A 16 -2.09 9.35 -2.69
N SER A 17 -1.38 8.40 -3.32
CA SER A 17 -1.98 7.17 -3.83
C SER A 17 -2.61 6.34 -2.71
N VAL A 18 -1.92 6.24 -1.56
CA VAL A 18 -2.43 5.57 -0.36
C VAL A 18 -3.68 6.29 0.17
N ASN A 19 -3.65 7.63 0.28
CA ASN A 19 -4.83 8.40 0.72
C ASN A 19 -6.04 8.22 -0.20
N LEU A 20 -5.82 8.21 -1.53
CA LEU A 20 -6.88 7.96 -2.51
C LEU A 20 -7.43 6.54 -2.39
N ARG A 21 -6.56 5.56 -2.17
CA ARG A 21 -6.94 4.15 -1.95
C ARG A 21 -7.81 4.00 -0.68
N LEU A 22 -7.42 4.64 0.41
CA LEU A 22 -8.16 4.65 1.68
C LEU A 22 -9.51 5.38 1.55
N SER A 23 -9.58 6.39 0.70
CA SER A 23 -10.82 7.09 0.36
C SER A 23 -11.78 6.28 -0.52
N GLY A 24 -11.43 5.04 -0.88
CA GLY A 24 -12.27 4.15 -1.70
C GLY A 24 -12.07 4.30 -3.21
N CYS A 25 -10.98 4.94 -3.67
CA CYS A 25 -10.70 5.06 -5.09
C CYS A 25 -10.21 3.72 -5.68
N VAL A 26 -11.11 2.99 -6.36
CA VAL A 26 -10.83 1.70 -7.02
C VAL A 26 -9.83 1.75 -8.17
N GLN A 27 -9.53 2.94 -8.72
CA GLN A 27 -8.53 3.08 -9.78
C GLN A 27 -7.09 2.97 -9.27
N ILE A 28 -6.88 3.20 -7.97
CA ILE A 28 -5.59 2.95 -7.34
C ILE A 28 -5.64 1.52 -6.81
N THR A 29 -4.89 0.63 -7.45
CA THR A 29 -4.76 -0.76 -7.03
C THR A 29 -3.59 -0.93 -6.09
N ASP A 30 -3.63 -2.00 -5.29
CA ASP A 30 -2.54 -2.35 -4.39
C ASP A 30 -1.26 -2.66 -5.18
N ASP A 31 -1.39 -3.25 -6.38
CA ASP A 31 -0.28 -3.46 -7.33
C ASP A 31 0.41 -2.15 -7.70
N ARG A 32 -0.37 -1.10 -8.00
CA ARG A 32 0.19 0.20 -8.39
C ARG A 32 0.90 0.90 -7.23
N ILE A 33 0.43 0.70 -6.00
CA ILE A 33 1.13 1.16 -4.79
C ILE A 33 2.45 0.38 -4.63
N ASN A 34 2.44 -0.93 -4.84
CA ASN A 34 3.62 -1.79 -4.76
C ASN A 34 4.66 -1.47 -5.83
N ASP A 35 4.25 -1.11 -7.05
CA ASP A 35 5.13 -0.66 -8.13
C ASP A 35 5.87 0.62 -7.73
N ILE A 36 5.13 1.62 -7.20
CA ILE A 36 5.73 2.88 -6.72
C ILE A 36 6.72 2.63 -5.59
N ILE A 37 6.38 1.76 -4.63
CA ILE A 37 7.29 1.37 -3.53
C ILE A 37 8.58 0.76 -4.07
N SER A 38 8.47 -0.11 -5.09
CA SER A 38 9.62 -0.78 -5.70
C SER A 38 10.50 0.21 -6.46
N GLU A 39 9.89 1.16 -7.16
CA GLU A 39 10.62 2.23 -7.86
C GLU A 39 11.37 3.14 -6.88
N ILE A 40 10.74 3.53 -5.76
CA ILE A 40 11.41 4.32 -4.71
C ILE A 40 12.61 3.56 -4.13
N ARG A 41 12.49 2.25 -3.87
CA ARG A 41 13.61 1.43 -3.38
C ARG A 41 14.77 1.40 -4.37
N ASN A 42 14.47 1.24 -5.66
CA ASN A 42 15.48 1.25 -6.71
C ASN A 42 16.19 2.62 -6.78
N LEU A 43 15.44 3.72 -6.67
CA LEU A 43 15.99 5.06 -6.62
C LEU A 43 16.87 5.27 -5.37
N LEU A 44 16.42 4.85 -4.19
CA LEU A 44 17.20 4.92 -2.95
C LEU A 44 18.51 4.13 -3.02
N ASN A 45 18.52 2.95 -3.64
CA ASN A 45 19.74 2.18 -3.83
C ASN A 45 20.74 2.84 -4.80
N SER A 46 20.25 3.70 -5.69
CA SER A 46 21.09 4.44 -6.66
C SER A 46 21.61 5.79 -6.13
N LEU A 47 21.13 6.23 -4.97
CA LEU A 47 21.47 7.52 -4.38
C LEU A 47 22.77 7.44 -3.58
N GLU A 48 23.63 8.44 -3.76
CA GLU A 48 24.81 8.62 -2.92
C GLU A 48 24.39 8.89 -1.47
N PRO A 49 25.07 8.29 -0.47
CA PRO A 49 24.81 8.57 0.93
C PRO A 49 25.03 10.05 1.23
N SER A 50 23.98 10.72 1.69
CA SER A 50 24.02 12.13 2.05
C SER A 50 22.97 12.42 3.13
N PRO A 51 23.08 13.53 3.88
CA PRO A 51 22.06 13.91 4.86
C PRO A 51 20.65 14.04 4.26
N VAL A 52 20.57 14.42 2.98
CA VAL A 52 19.33 14.49 2.21
C VAL A 52 18.79 13.07 1.95
N THR A 53 19.65 12.15 1.51
CA THR A 53 19.30 10.74 1.26
C THR A 53 18.82 10.05 2.54
N ASP A 54 19.43 10.37 3.69
CA ASP A 54 19.00 9.87 5.00
C ASP A 54 17.59 10.36 5.35
N HIS A 55 17.33 11.65 5.14
CA HIS A 55 16.01 12.23 5.36
C HIS A 55 14.93 11.60 4.45
N ILE A 56 15.23 11.42 3.16
CA ILE A 56 14.34 10.74 2.21
C ILE A 56 14.07 9.30 2.66
N THR A 57 15.11 8.58 3.11
CA THR A 57 14.99 7.20 3.60
C THR A 57 14.12 7.11 4.84
N VAL A 58 14.26 8.05 5.78
CA VAL A 58 13.39 8.14 6.97
C VAL A 58 11.96 8.43 6.57
N HIS A 59 11.73 9.39 5.66
CA HIS A 59 10.39 9.71 5.18
C HIS A 59 9.73 8.49 4.54
N PHE A 60 10.44 7.78 3.65
CA PHE A 60 9.94 6.57 3.02
C PHE A 60 9.58 5.48 4.04
N LYS A 61 10.44 5.26 5.06
CA LYS A 61 10.14 4.32 6.16
C LYS A 61 8.88 4.71 6.94
N ASN A 62 8.68 6.00 7.20
CA ASN A 62 7.48 6.48 7.89
C ASN A 62 6.22 6.22 7.06
N THR A 63 6.26 6.47 5.75
CA THR A 63 5.15 6.14 4.83
C THR A 63 4.84 4.64 4.81
N LEU A 64 5.85 3.77 4.81
CA LEU A 64 5.62 2.32 4.87
C LEU A 64 4.99 1.88 6.21
N ASN A 65 5.41 2.48 7.32
CA ASN A 65 4.80 2.23 8.62
C ASN A 65 3.34 2.69 8.66
N TYR A 66 3.02 3.83 8.05
CA TYR A 66 1.65 4.32 7.91
C TYR A 66 0.78 3.34 7.11
N ILE A 67 1.25 2.89 5.95
CA ILE A 67 0.52 1.87 5.14
C ILE A 67 0.26 0.60 5.96
N ARG A 68 1.27 0.12 6.70
CA ARG A 68 1.14 -1.09 7.54
C ARG A 68 0.12 -0.89 8.66
N TYR A 69 0.11 0.28 9.29
CA TYR A 69 -0.86 0.61 10.34
C TYR A 69 -2.29 0.59 9.79
N GLU A 70 -2.52 1.22 8.63
CA GLU A 70 -3.84 1.27 7.99
C GLU A 70 -4.32 -0.11 7.48
N GLN A 71 -3.41 -0.99 7.08
CA GLN A 71 -3.75 -2.38 6.76
C GLN A 71 -4.27 -3.13 8.00
N GLN A 72 -3.63 -2.94 9.16
CA GLN A 72 -4.02 -3.61 10.41
C GLN A 72 -5.37 -3.10 10.93
N THR A 73 -5.64 -1.80 10.83
CA THR A 73 -6.93 -1.21 11.23
C THR A 73 -8.06 -1.66 10.31
N THR A 74 -7.82 -1.77 9.00
CA THR A 74 -8.83 -2.25 8.04
C THR A 74 -9.19 -3.72 8.26
N THR A 75 -8.21 -4.57 8.63
CA THR A 75 -8.48 -5.97 9.00
C THR A 75 -9.25 -6.13 10.32
N ALA A 76 -9.09 -5.21 11.27
CA ALA A 76 -9.79 -5.27 12.56
C ALA A 76 -11.30 -4.90 12.46
N VAL A 77 -11.69 -4.15 11.42
CA VAL A 77 -13.11 -3.79 11.20
C VAL A 77 -13.87 -4.89 10.46
N SER A 78 -13.18 -5.78 9.75
CA SER A 78 -13.83 -6.91 9.06
C SER A 78 -14.24 -8.06 10.00
N ASP A 79 -13.73 -8.08 11.24
CA ASP A 79 -14.02 -9.12 12.22
C ASP A 79 -15.09 -8.73 13.26
N SER A 80 -15.70 -7.53 13.13
CA SER A 80 -16.69 -7.02 14.10
C SER A 80 -18.04 -6.63 13.50
N VAL A 81 -18.30 -6.93 12.22
CA VAL A 81 -19.64 -6.76 11.61
C VAL A 81 -20.23 -8.14 11.31
N SER A 82 -20.67 -8.83 12.36
CA SER A 82 -21.68 -9.88 12.26
C SER A 82 -23.04 -9.23 11.98
N VAL A 83 -23.25 -8.74 10.77
CA VAL A 83 -24.60 -8.54 10.26
C VAL A 83 -25.06 -9.91 9.77
N SER A 84 -26.01 -10.48 10.50
CA SER A 84 -26.84 -11.60 10.08
C SER A 84 -27.56 -11.22 8.79
N VAL A 85 -26.93 -11.46 7.63
CA VAL A 85 -27.61 -11.52 6.35
C VAL A 85 -27.80 -12.99 6.02
N ASP A 86 -29.05 -13.31 5.73
CA ASP A 86 -29.58 -14.65 5.54
C ASP A 86 -28.72 -15.58 4.68
N ASN A 87 -28.68 -16.84 5.11
CA ASN A 87 -28.05 -17.98 4.45
C ASN A 87 -28.45 -18.08 2.96
N ASP A 88 -27.51 -17.76 2.06
CA ASP A 88 -27.51 -18.29 0.70
C ASP A 88 -26.25 -19.17 0.49
N PRO A 89 -26.39 -20.50 0.37
CA PRO A 89 -25.27 -21.45 0.32
C PRO A 89 -24.41 -21.34 -0.95
N ASN A 90 -24.82 -20.56 -1.95
CA ASN A 90 -24.10 -20.46 -3.23
C ASN A 90 -22.97 -19.40 -3.23
N VAL A 91 -22.97 -18.46 -2.27
CA VAL A 91 -21.98 -17.37 -2.22
C VAL A 91 -20.67 -17.79 -1.53
N GLN A 92 -20.73 -18.77 -0.62
CA GLN A 92 -19.54 -19.22 0.12
C GLN A 92 -18.54 -20.01 -0.73
N SER A 93 -18.97 -20.63 -1.83
CA SER A 93 -18.08 -21.41 -2.71
C SER A 93 -17.21 -20.54 -3.64
N LEU A 94 -17.61 -19.31 -3.92
CA LEU A 94 -16.86 -18.41 -4.81
C LEU A 94 -15.78 -17.64 -4.04
N SER A 95 -16.07 -17.23 -2.81
CA SER A 95 -15.11 -16.56 -1.93
C SER A 95 -13.88 -17.44 -1.67
N SER A 96 -14.10 -18.70 -1.30
CA SER A 96 -13.02 -19.65 -0.99
C SER A 96 -12.11 -19.98 -2.18
N LYS A 97 -12.57 -19.83 -3.43
CA LYS A 97 -11.76 -20.05 -4.64
C LYS A 97 -10.94 -18.82 -5.07
N LEU A 98 -11.41 -17.60 -4.79
CA LEU A 98 -10.68 -16.38 -5.19
C LEU A 98 -9.42 -16.17 -4.32
N PHE A 99 -9.51 -16.45 -3.01
CA PHE A 99 -8.42 -16.18 -2.07
C PHE A 99 -7.31 -17.23 -2.05
N ALA A 100 -7.52 -18.40 -2.67
CA ALA A 100 -6.49 -19.44 -2.78
C ALA A 100 -5.45 -19.16 -3.89
N SER A 101 -5.74 -18.28 -4.84
CA SER A 101 -4.85 -18.02 -5.99
C SER A 101 -3.84 -16.87 -5.78
N VAL A 102 -3.82 -16.23 -4.62
CA VAL A 102 -2.85 -15.16 -4.29
C VAL A 102 -1.79 -15.71 -3.32
N GLN A 103 -1.11 -16.77 -3.77
CA GLN A 103 0.11 -17.28 -3.16
C GLN A 103 1.06 -17.65 -4.29
N LEU A 104 1.89 -16.68 -4.71
CA LEU A 104 3.27 -16.84 -5.20
C LEU A 104 3.88 -15.47 -5.45
#